data_AF-A0A1F8U7F5-F1
#
_entry.id   AF-A0A1F8U7F5-F1
#
_cell.length_a   1.000
_cell.length_b   1.000
_cell.length_c   1.000
_cell.angle_alpha   90.00
_cell.angle_beta   90.00
_cell.angle_gamma   90.00
#
_symmetry.space_group_name_H-M   'P 1'
#
loop_
_entity.id
_entity.type
_entity.pdbx_description
1 polymer ?
#
loop_
_entity_poly.entity_id
_entity_poly.type
_entity_poly.pdbx_seq_one_letter_code
_entity_poly.pdbx_strand_id
1 'polypeptide(L)'
;MTSKEIIKHCISLNNPERIGLDFNAPHHSDILWKRAADLESESNAMDWGYHDEVLKRVPGFNGEVMTDEWGIFYSRLEKLTKGEPIKGALEDDWEALTNYVFPKVDYKYFDEIKPELIRKGIYEI
;
A
#
# COMPACT_ATOMS: atom_id res chain seq x y z
N MET A 1 -1.58 11.99 -21.54
CA MET A 1 -1.72 12.01 -20.08
C MET A 1 -1.12 10.72 -19.52
N THR A 2 -0.23 10.79 -18.54
CA THR A 2 0.31 9.59 -17.85
C THR A 2 -0.75 8.98 -16.94
N SER A 3 -0.60 7.70 -16.56
CA SER A 3 -1.47 7.06 -15.56
C SER A 3 -1.57 7.87 -14.25
N LYS A 4 -0.45 8.47 -13.80
CA LYS A 4 -0.42 9.37 -12.64
C LYS A 4 -1.33 10.60 -12.82
N GLU A 5 -1.28 11.24 -13.98
CA GLU A 5 -2.10 12.42 -14.28
C GLU A 5 -3.60 12.05 -14.37
N ILE A 6 -3.94 10.91 -14.99
CA ILE A 6 -5.31 10.39 -15.06
C ILE A 6 -5.87 10.17 -13.64
N ILE A 7 -5.13 9.48 -12.77
CA ILE A 7 -5.56 9.23 -11.38
C ILE A 7 -5.74 10.52 -10.60
N LYS A 8 -4.83 11.49 -10.75
CA LYS A 8 -5.00 12.82 -10.13
C LYS A 8 -6.28 13.52 -10.60
N HIS A 9 -6.60 13.45 -11.90
CA HIS A 9 -7.83 14.03 -12.45
C HIS A 9 -9.08 13.28 -11.95
N CYS A 10 -9.03 11.94 -11.83
CA CYS A 10 -10.13 11.16 -11.26
C CYS A 10 -10.40 11.53 -9.79
N ILE A 11 -9.36 11.60 -8.95
CA ILE A 11 -9.50 11.90 -7.53
C ILE A 11 -9.99 13.34 -7.29
N SER A 12 -9.51 14.29 -8.11
CA SER A 12 -9.94 15.69 -8.04
C SER A 12 -11.27 15.98 -8.74
N LEU A 13 -11.91 14.96 -9.35
CA LEU A 13 -13.11 15.10 -10.17
C LEU A 13 -12.96 16.16 -11.29
N ASN A 14 -11.75 16.29 -11.83
CA ASN A 14 -11.38 17.34 -12.79
C ASN A 14 -11.31 16.79 -14.23
N ASN A 15 -12.48 16.55 -14.82
CA ASN A 15 -12.67 16.11 -16.20
C ASN A 15 -11.60 15.09 -16.68
N PRO A 16 -11.47 13.93 -16.02
CA PRO A 16 -10.51 12.92 -16.44
C PRO A 16 -10.88 12.39 -17.84
N GLU A 17 -9.87 12.14 -18.68
CA GLU A 17 -10.07 11.63 -20.05
C GLU A 17 -10.80 10.28 -20.07
N ARG A 18 -10.60 9.46 -19.02
CA ARG A 18 -11.27 8.19 -18.77
C ARG A 18 -11.25 7.84 -17.28
N ILE A 19 -11.97 6.81 -16.88
CA ILE A 19 -11.86 6.26 -15.52
C ILE A 19 -10.49 5.61 -15.32
N GLY A 20 -9.93 5.75 -14.12
CA GLY A 20 -8.60 5.23 -13.78
C GLY A 20 -8.55 3.73 -13.46
N LEU A 21 -9.68 3.15 -13.08
CA LEU A 21 -9.82 1.71 -12.84
C LEU A 21 -11.18 1.26 -13.35
N ASP A 22 -11.17 0.38 -14.34
CA ASP A 22 -12.34 -0.39 -14.74
C ASP A 22 -12.19 -1.83 -14.21
N PHE A 23 -13.27 -2.38 -13.66
CA PHE A 23 -13.28 -3.75 -13.14
C PHE A 23 -13.36 -4.81 -14.25
N ASN A 24 -13.82 -4.42 -15.44
CA ASN A 24 -14.05 -5.36 -16.54
C ASN A 24 -12.91 -5.32 -17.57
N ALA A 25 -12.32 -6.46 -17.84
CA ALA A 25 -11.44 -6.61 -19.00
C ALA A 25 -12.26 -6.48 -20.32
N PRO A 26 -11.69 -5.94 -21.41
CA PRO A 26 -10.29 -5.54 -21.60
C PRO A 26 -10.02 -4.05 -21.35
N HIS A 27 -10.86 -3.37 -20.55
CA HIS A 27 -10.69 -1.93 -20.31
C HIS A 27 -9.41 -1.62 -19.53
N HIS A 28 -8.90 -0.41 -19.70
CA HIS A 28 -7.64 0.01 -19.09
C HIS A 28 -7.74 0.11 -17.57
N SER A 29 -6.65 -0.26 -16.88
CA SER A 29 -6.40 0.08 -15.49
C SER A 29 -5.10 0.88 -15.37
N ASP A 30 -5.17 2.04 -14.73
CA ASP A 30 -4.02 2.87 -14.36
C ASP A 30 -3.51 2.56 -12.94
N ILE A 31 -4.14 1.59 -12.28
CA ILE A 31 -3.80 1.15 -10.93
C ILE A 31 -3.26 -0.27 -11.00
N LEU A 32 -2.09 -0.48 -10.38
CA LEU A 32 -1.57 -1.80 -10.07
C LEU A 32 -1.92 -2.15 -8.62
N TRP A 33 -2.45 -3.34 -8.40
CA TRP A 33 -2.69 -3.86 -7.05
C TRP A 33 -1.68 -4.97 -6.72
N LYS A 34 -1.06 -4.88 -5.54
CA LYS A 34 -0.12 -5.87 -5.00
C LYS A 34 -0.43 -6.10 -3.53
N ARG A 35 -0.39 -7.37 -3.09
CA ARG A 35 -0.61 -7.72 -1.68
C ARG A 35 0.68 -7.48 -0.91
N ALA A 36 0.59 -7.19 0.37
CA ALA A 36 1.77 -7.09 1.24
C ALA A 36 2.62 -8.38 1.22
N ALA A 37 1.97 -9.54 1.16
CA ALA A 37 2.63 -10.84 1.03
C ALA A 37 3.39 -11.05 -0.30
N ASP A 38 3.22 -10.14 -1.27
CA ASP A 38 3.90 -10.18 -2.56
C ASP A 38 5.18 -9.31 -2.55
N LEU A 39 5.53 -8.69 -1.41
CA LEU A 39 6.63 -7.75 -1.27
C LEU A 39 7.89 -8.43 -0.71
N GLU A 40 9.06 -7.85 -1.00
CA GLU A 40 10.33 -8.25 -0.35
C GLU A 40 10.25 -8.02 1.17
N SER A 41 10.93 -8.86 1.96
CA SER A 41 10.86 -8.80 3.44
C SER A 41 11.53 -7.58 4.05
N GLU A 42 12.38 -6.88 3.30
CA GLU A 42 12.98 -5.61 3.73
C GLU A 42 11.95 -4.48 3.52
N SER A 43 11.23 -4.13 4.59
CA SER A 43 10.29 -3.02 4.61
C SER A 43 10.59 -2.03 5.73
N ASN A 44 10.15 -0.79 5.56
CA ASN A 44 10.15 0.21 6.64
C ASN A 44 8.93 0.06 7.56
N ALA A 45 8.26 -1.09 7.52
CA ALA A 45 7.12 -1.37 8.37
C ALA A 45 7.57 -1.44 9.83
N MET A 46 6.73 -0.94 10.72
CA MET A 46 6.96 -1.00 12.16
C MET A 46 5.78 -1.74 12.77
N ASP A 47 6.06 -2.76 13.58
CA ASP A 47 5.05 -3.50 14.31
C ASP A 47 4.39 -2.60 15.38
N TRP A 48 3.31 -3.05 15.99
CA TRP A 48 2.58 -2.29 17.01
C TRP A 48 3.44 -1.86 18.19
N GLY A 49 3.38 -0.57 18.52
CA GLY A 49 4.06 -0.02 19.68
C GLY A 49 3.72 1.45 19.91
N TYR A 50 4.41 2.06 20.88
CA TYR A 50 4.33 3.50 21.12
C TYR A 50 5.50 4.18 20.41
N HIS A 51 5.36 4.37 19.10
CA HIS A 51 6.40 4.92 18.24
C HIS A 51 6.29 6.45 18.19
N ASP A 52 7.20 7.14 18.88
CA ASP A 52 7.18 8.60 19.02
C ASP A 52 7.19 9.34 17.66
N GLU A 53 7.93 8.82 16.68
CA GLU A 53 8.02 9.39 15.33
C GLU A 53 6.70 9.29 14.56
N VAL A 54 5.91 8.24 14.79
CA VAL A 54 4.58 8.09 14.20
C VAL A 54 3.58 8.95 14.96
N LEU A 55 3.58 8.90 16.30
CA LEU A 55 2.67 9.67 17.15
C LEU A 55 2.78 11.18 16.91
N LYS A 56 3.99 11.71 16.66
CA LYS A 56 4.19 13.11 16.26
C LYS A 56 3.48 13.50 14.96
N ARG A 57 3.25 12.54 14.06
CA ARG A 57 2.59 12.77 12.75
C ARG A 57 1.07 12.60 12.81
N VAL A 58 0.53 12.09 13.92
CA VAL A 58 -0.92 11.95 14.19
C VAL A 58 -1.29 12.56 15.54
N PRO A 59 -1.22 13.90 15.66
CA PRO A 59 -1.43 14.58 16.94
C PRO A 59 -2.84 14.31 17.50
N GLY A 60 -2.91 14.07 18.81
CA GLY A 60 -4.16 13.79 19.53
C GLY A 60 -4.48 12.30 19.70
N PHE A 61 -3.69 11.40 19.11
CA PHE A 61 -3.77 9.96 19.38
C PHE A 61 -2.71 9.53 20.41
N ASN A 62 -3.11 8.70 21.38
CA ASN A 62 -2.25 8.26 22.50
C ASN A 62 -2.20 6.73 22.68
N GLY A 63 -2.58 5.96 21.65
CA GLY A 63 -2.57 4.50 21.68
C GLY A 63 -1.33 3.90 20.98
N GLU A 64 -1.41 2.59 20.73
CA GLU A 64 -0.39 1.91 19.93
C GLU A 64 -0.58 2.27 18.45
N VAL A 65 0.54 2.39 17.76
CA VAL A 65 0.62 2.68 16.33
C VAL A 65 1.50 1.65 15.64
N MET A 66 1.27 1.44 14.36
CA MET A 66 2.12 0.64 13.47
C MET A 66 2.20 1.31 12.11
N THR A 67 3.16 0.91 11.29
CA THR A 67 3.29 1.35 9.90
C THR A 67 3.38 0.12 9.01
N ASP A 68 2.61 0.04 7.94
CA ASP A 68 2.70 -1.07 6.97
C ASP A 68 3.81 -0.85 5.92
N GLU A 69 4.00 -1.82 5.03
CA GLU A 69 5.01 -1.78 3.98
C GLU A 69 4.77 -0.65 2.95
N TRP A 70 3.57 -0.10 2.92
CA TRP A 70 3.16 1.02 2.07
C TRP A 70 3.24 2.37 2.80
N GLY A 71 3.72 2.40 4.04
CA GLY A 71 3.85 3.62 4.83
C GLY A 71 2.53 4.16 5.36
N ILE A 72 1.46 3.36 5.39
CA ILE A 72 0.19 3.72 6.02
C ILE A 72 0.32 3.55 7.52
N PHE A 73 -0.11 4.56 8.28
CA PHE A 73 -0.15 4.49 9.73
C PHE A 73 -1.48 3.93 10.20
N TYR A 74 -1.40 2.95 11.08
CA TYR A 74 -2.55 2.38 11.78
C TYR A 74 -2.46 2.68 13.26
N SER A 75 -3.62 2.74 13.91
CA SER A 75 -3.77 3.03 15.32
C SER A 75 -4.68 2.01 15.99
N ARG A 76 -4.41 1.66 17.25
CA ARG A 76 -5.32 0.86 18.06
C ARG A 76 -5.29 1.26 19.53
N LEU A 77 -6.41 0.99 20.19
CA LEU A 77 -6.52 1.09 21.65
C LEU A 77 -6.24 -0.29 22.27
N GLU A 78 -5.22 -0.36 23.11
CA GLU A 78 -5.00 -1.44 24.09
C GLU A 78 -4.92 -2.88 23.54
N LYS A 79 -4.19 -3.13 22.44
CA LYS A 79 -3.94 -4.50 21.88
C LYS A 79 -5.16 -5.33 21.48
N LEU A 80 -6.38 -4.83 21.67
CA LEU A 80 -7.61 -5.60 21.47
C LEU A 80 -8.12 -5.55 20.02
N THR A 81 -7.82 -4.46 19.30
CA THR A 81 -8.30 -4.28 17.93
C THR A 81 -7.22 -4.58 16.90
N LYS A 82 -7.65 -4.93 15.68
CA LYS A 82 -6.77 -5.05 14.50
C LYS A 82 -6.12 -3.71 14.12
N GLY A 83 -6.62 -2.62 14.68
CA GLY A 83 -6.27 -1.25 14.34
C GLY A 83 -7.02 -0.72 13.14
N GLU A 84 -7.05 0.60 13.03
CA GLU A 84 -7.68 1.35 11.93
C GLU A 84 -6.64 2.27 11.29
N PRO A 85 -6.70 2.48 9.96
CA PRO A 85 -5.83 3.45 9.30
C PRO A 85 -6.15 4.86 9.81
N ILE A 86 -5.12 5.59 10.20
CA ILE A 86 -5.23 6.95 10.75
C ILE A 86 -4.50 7.99 9.92
N LYS A 87 -3.58 7.58 9.05
CA LYS A 87 -2.90 8.46 8.13
C LYS A 87 -2.36 7.71 6.92
N GLY A 88 -2.69 8.18 5.72
CA GLY A 88 -2.13 7.66 4.47
C GLY A 88 -0.72 8.17 4.18
N ALA A 89 0.06 7.39 3.42
CA ALA A 89 1.45 7.74 3.06
C ALA A 89 1.60 9.04 2.26
N LEU A 90 0.55 9.44 1.52
CA LEU A 90 0.50 10.64 0.69
C LEU A 90 -0.61 11.62 1.14
N GLU A 91 -1.09 11.50 2.38
CA GLU A 91 -2.25 12.27 2.86
C GLU A 91 -1.98 13.78 2.94
N ASP A 92 -0.76 14.17 3.30
CA ASP A 92 -0.41 15.59 3.47
C ASP A 92 -0.35 16.32 2.12
N ASP A 93 0.28 15.72 1.10
CA ASP A 93 0.29 16.22 -0.29
C ASP A 93 0.83 15.15 -1.26
N TRP A 94 0.40 15.22 -2.52
CA TRP A 94 0.99 14.52 -3.66
C TRP A 94 2.47 14.84 -3.90
N GLU A 95 2.99 15.97 -3.42
CA GLU A 95 4.42 16.27 -3.51
C GLU A 95 5.28 15.19 -2.84
N ALA A 96 4.76 14.55 -1.77
CA ALA A 96 5.41 13.44 -1.09
C ALA A 96 5.70 12.26 -2.03
N LEU A 97 4.92 12.09 -3.10
CA LEU A 97 5.11 11.03 -4.09
C LEU A 97 6.46 11.13 -4.82
N THR A 98 7.06 12.33 -4.90
CA THR A 98 8.37 12.52 -5.55
C THR A 98 9.49 11.79 -4.82
N ASN A 99 9.40 11.74 -3.48
CA ASN A 99 10.39 11.09 -2.62
C ASN A 99 9.86 9.78 -2.02
N TYR A 100 8.64 9.37 -2.39
CA TYR A 100 8.05 8.14 -1.91
C TYR A 100 8.77 6.94 -2.51
N VAL A 101 9.22 6.04 -1.64
CA VAL A 101 9.87 4.80 -2.04
C VAL A 101 8.82 3.70 -1.99
N PHE A 102 8.45 3.17 -3.16
CA PHE A 102 7.56 2.01 -3.23
C PHE A 102 8.24 0.77 -2.65
N PRO A 103 7.50 -0.08 -1.91
CA PRO A 103 8.02 -1.38 -1.54
C PRO A 103 8.33 -2.20 -2.80
N LYS A 104 9.38 -3.01 -2.72
CA LYS A 104 9.78 -3.87 -3.84
C LYS A 104 8.91 -5.11 -3.86
N VAL A 105 8.52 -5.52 -5.06
CA VAL A 105 7.77 -6.77 -5.28
C VAL A 105 8.76 -7.92 -5.39
N ASP A 106 8.51 -9.03 -4.70
CA ASP A 106 9.31 -10.25 -4.80
C ASP A 106 8.97 -11.01 -6.09
N TYR A 107 9.48 -10.50 -7.23
CA TYR A 107 9.28 -11.13 -8.53
C TYR A 107 9.86 -12.56 -8.59
N LYS A 108 10.93 -12.84 -7.86
CA LYS A 108 11.53 -14.17 -7.82
C LYS A 108 10.56 -15.20 -7.27
N TYR A 109 9.83 -14.86 -6.21
CA TYR A 109 8.80 -15.75 -5.68
C TYR A 109 7.71 -16.04 -6.72
N PHE A 110 7.24 -15.03 -7.46
CA PHE A 110 6.15 -15.23 -8.43
C PHE A 110 6.57 -15.90 -9.73
N ASP A 111 7.76 -15.58 -10.24
CA ASP A 111 8.21 -16.02 -11.56
C ASP A 111 8.94 -17.36 -11.50
N GLU A 112 9.60 -17.68 -10.38
CA GLU A 112 10.43 -18.88 -10.25
C GLU A 112 9.90 -19.86 -9.20
N ILE A 113 9.69 -19.39 -7.95
CA ILE A 113 9.45 -20.27 -6.80
C ILE A 113 8.01 -20.82 -6.80
N LYS A 114 7.01 -19.95 -6.91
CA LYS A 114 5.60 -20.32 -6.88
C LYS A 114 5.24 -21.29 -8.02
N PRO A 115 5.67 -21.09 -9.28
CA PRO A 115 5.47 -22.08 -10.34
C PRO A 115 6.10 -23.43 -10.02
N GLU A 116 7.29 -23.45 -9.41
CA GLU A 116 7.97 -24.68 -9.02
C GLU A 116 7.26 -25.41 -7.86
N LEU A 117 6.72 -24.67 -6.88
CA LEU A 117 5.91 -25.23 -5.79
C LEU A 117 4.61 -25.85 -6.31
N ILE A 118 3.96 -25.20 -7.29
CA ILE A 118 2.79 -25.74 -7.99
C ILE A 118 3.17 -27.02 -8.75
N ARG A 119 4.28 -27.03 -9.50
CA ARG A 119 4.78 -28.25 -10.18
C ARG A 119 5.05 -29.40 -9.22
N LYS A 120 5.53 -29.10 -8.01
CA LYS A 120 5.80 -30.10 -6.96
C LYS A 120 4.56 -30.52 -6.16
N GLY A 121 3.39 -29.94 -6.45
CA GLY A 121 2.14 -30.23 -5.73
C GLY A 121 2.15 -29.75 -4.27
N ILE A 122 3.02 -28.79 -3.92
CA ILE A 122 3.14 -28.24 -2.57
C ILE A 122 2.17 -27.06 -2.37
N TYR A 123 1.75 -26.43 -3.47
CA TYR A 123 0.90 -25.23 -3.47
C TYR A 123 -0.23 -25.39 -4.50
N GLU A 124 -1.47 -25.06 -4.10
CA GLU A 124 -2.66 -25.06 -4.97
C GLU A 124 -3.11 -23.63 -5.30
N ILE A 125 -3.74 -23.44 -6.45
CA ILE A 125 -4.15 -22.12 -6.99
C ILE A 125 -5.49 -21.68 -6.41
#